data_AF-A0A5N8ZHY2-F1
#
_entry.id   AF-A0A5N8ZHY2-F1
#
_cell.length_a   1.000
_cell.length_b   1.000
_cell.length_c   1.000
_cell.angle_alpha   90.00
_cell.angle_beta   90.00
_cell.angle_gamma   90.00
#
_symmetry.space_group_name_H-M   'P 1'
#
loop_
_entity.id
_entity.type
_entity.pdbx_description
1 polymer ?
#
loop_
_entity_poly.entity_id
_entity_poly.type
_entity_poly.pdbx_seq_one_letter_code
_entity_poly.pdbx_strand_id
1 'polypeptide(L)'
;MNISENEAQLTFEDAISELKEIVQSLEAGNTSLNEATTLFEKGMVLANICNDRLTKAELKVTTLQAEFEQQIQLLQDLESSGN
;
A
#
# COMPACT_ATOMS: atom_id res chain seq x y z
N MET A 1 -12.19 -21.32 14.45
CA MET A 1 -10.76 -21.23 14.10
C MET A 1 -10.24 -19.91 14.63
N ASN A 2 -9.20 -19.98 15.46
CA ASN A 2 -8.64 -18.87 16.22
C ASN A 2 -8.06 -17.81 15.29
N ILE A 3 -8.61 -16.60 15.31
CA ILE A 3 -7.91 -15.41 14.84
C ILE A 3 -7.10 -14.93 16.03
N SER A 4 -5.92 -15.52 16.17
CA SER A 4 -4.87 -15.12 17.11
C SER A 4 -3.59 -14.96 16.30
N GLU A 5 -3.62 -14.13 15.27
CA GLU A 5 -2.40 -13.65 14.61
C GLU A 5 -2.12 -12.24 15.13
N ASN A 6 -1.60 -12.23 16.35
CA ASN A 6 -0.98 -11.09 17.00
C ASN A 6 0.41 -10.86 16.40
N GLU A 7 0.46 -10.31 15.19
CA GLU A 7 1.54 -9.44 14.72
C GLU A 7 0.86 -8.35 13.91
N ALA A 8 0.85 -7.12 14.43
CA ALA A 8 0.32 -5.97 13.73
C ALA A 8 1.04 -5.85 12.39
N GLN A 9 0.38 -6.25 11.29
CA GLN A 9 0.88 -5.93 9.95
C GLN A 9 1.00 -4.41 9.89
N LEU A 10 2.23 -3.92 9.76
CA LEU A 10 2.51 -2.50 9.64
C LEU A 10 1.59 -1.90 8.56
N THR A 11 0.81 -0.89 8.95
CA THR A 11 -0.11 -0.22 8.03
C THR A 11 0.67 0.65 7.06
N PHE A 12 0.01 1.14 5.99
CA PHE A 12 0.66 2.08 5.09
C PHE A 12 1.04 3.37 5.84
N GLU A 13 0.13 3.85 6.68
CA GLU A 13 0.26 5.06 7.49
C GLU A 13 1.41 4.96 8.48
N ASP A 14 1.56 3.81 9.15
CA ASP A 14 2.68 3.56 10.06
C ASP A 14 4.00 3.50 9.29
N ALA A 15 4.04 2.75 8.19
CA ALA A 15 5.25 2.57 7.38
C ALA A 15 5.77 3.88 6.78
N ILE A 16 4.87 4.73 6.27
CA ILE A 16 5.24 6.02 5.71
C ILE A 16 5.64 7.03 6.78
N SER A 17 5.06 6.94 7.99
CA SER A 17 5.45 7.79 9.12
C SER A 17 6.88 7.46 9.56
N GLU A 18 7.17 6.18 9.77
CA GLU A 18 8.49 5.71 10.18
C GLU A 18 9.56 5.98 9.10
N LEU A 19 9.21 5.82 7.82
CA LEU A 19 10.10 6.17 6.72
C LEU A 19 10.47 7.66 6.71
N LYS A 20 9.50 8.55 6.98
CA LYS A 20 9.75 10.01 7.06
C LYS A 20 10.71 10.35 8.20
N GLU A 21 10.57 9.72 9.36
CA GLU A 21 11.46 9.92 10.50
C GLU A 21 12.90 9.47 10.18
N ILE A 22 13.04 8.34 9.49
CA ILE A 22 14.33 7.84 9.00
C ILE A 22 14.97 8.85 8.04
N VAL A 23 14.22 9.34 7.05
CA VAL A 23 14.71 10.33 6.08
C VAL A 23 15.18 11.59 6.80
N GLN A 24 14.37 12.13 7.72
CA GLN A 24 14.75 13.30 8.51
C GLN A 24 16.02 13.06 9.33
N SER A 25 16.17 11.87 9.92
CA SER A 25 17.36 11.51 10.70
C SER A 25 18.61 11.43 9.83
N LEU A 26 18.50 10.89 8.62
CA LEU A 26 19.60 10.83 7.65
C LEU A 26 19.97 12.23 7.13
N GLU A 27 18.98 13.08 6.85
CA GLU A 27 19.19 14.46 6.39
C GLU A 27 19.82 15.37 7.45
N ALA A 28 19.53 15.12 8.74
CA ALA A 28 20.11 15.87 9.84
C ALA A 28 21.63 15.68 9.97
N GLY A 29 22.19 14.58 9.45
CA GLY A 29 23.64 14.35 9.36
C GLY A 29 24.37 14.12 10.69
N ASN A 30 23.64 14.03 11.81
CA ASN A 30 24.20 13.78 13.15
C ASN A 30 24.30 12.28 13.52
N THR A 31 24.20 11.41 12.52
CA THR A 31 24.18 9.95 12.67
C THR A 31 25.55 9.37 12.34
N SER A 32 26.03 8.38 13.10
CA SER A 32 27.27 7.69 12.75
C SER A 32 27.11 6.89 11.45
N LEU A 33 28.22 6.54 10.79
CA LEU A 33 28.19 5.78 9.54
C LEU A 33 27.40 4.46 9.68
N ASN A 34 27.63 3.70 10.76
CA ASN A 34 26.95 2.43 10.98
C ASN A 34 25.44 2.61 11.21
N GLU A 35 25.05 3.64 11.97
CA GLU A 35 23.64 3.96 12.18
C GLU A 35 22.98 4.43 10.88
N ALA A 36 23.67 5.25 10.09
CA ALA A 36 23.17 5.71 8.78
C ALA A 36 22.93 4.53 7.83
N THR A 37 23.85 3.55 7.78
CA THR A 37 23.64 2.32 6.99
C THR A 37 22.43 1.53 7.48
N THR A 38 22.26 1.38 8.80
CA THR A 38 21.12 0.66 9.40
C THR A 38 19.79 1.37 9.10
N LEU A 39 19.75 2.70 9.25
CA LEU A 39 18.59 3.52 8.92
C LEU A 39 18.24 3.44 7.44
N PHE A 40 19.25 3.43 6.57
CA PHE A 40 19.06 3.31 5.12
C PHE A 40 18.43 1.95 4.75
N GLU A 41 18.95 0.84 5.28
CA GLU A 41 18.39 -0.50 5.04
C GLU A 41 16.94 -0.60 5.50
N LYS A 42 16.65 -0.09 6.71
CA LYS A 42 15.29 -0.02 7.23
C LYS A 42 14.38 0.85 6.36
N GLY A 43 14.88 2.00 5.91
CA GLY A 43 14.17 2.89 4.99
C GLY A 43 13.81 2.19 3.67
N MET A 44 14.72 1.38 3.11
CA MET A 44 14.42 0.59 1.91
C MET A 44 13.30 -0.44 2.14
N VAL A 45 13.31 -1.13 3.28
CA VAL A 45 12.24 -2.08 3.63
C VAL A 45 10.90 -1.37 3.72
N LEU A 46 10.84 -0.24 4.42
CA LEU A 46 9.61 0.55 4.58
C LEU A 46 9.11 1.11 3.24
N ALA A 47 10.02 1.59 2.38
CA ALA A 47 9.68 2.07 1.05
C ALA A 47 9.04 0.96 0.19
N ASN A 48 9.58 -0.26 0.25
CA ASN A 48 8.99 -1.41 -0.43
C ASN A 48 7.60 -1.77 0.11
N ILE A 49 7.43 -1.75 1.44
CA ILE A 49 6.11 -1.98 2.07
C ILE A 49 5.10 -0.94 1.58
N CYS A 50 5.47 0.35 1.59
CA CYS A 50 4.61 1.42 1.10
C CYS A 50 4.20 1.19 -0.36
N ASN A 51 5.16 0.88 -1.23
CA ASN A 51 4.90 0.61 -2.64
C ASN A 51 3.94 -0.58 -2.81
N ASP A 52 4.20 -1.70 -2.13
CA ASP A 52 3.37 -2.89 -2.21
C ASP A 52 1.92 -2.64 -1.78
N ARG A 53 1.72 -1.81 -0.74
CA ARG A 53 0.38 -1.45 -0.26
C ARG A 53 -0.35 -0.56 -1.27
N LEU A 54 0.34 0.43 -1.85
CA LEU A 54 -0.22 1.29 -2.90
C LEU A 54 -0.60 0.48 -4.14
N THR A 55 0.30 -0.37 -4.64
CA THR A 55 0.02 -1.22 -5.81
C THR A 55 -1.18 -2.15 -5.57
N LYS A 56 -1.30 -2.74 -4.38
CA LYS A 56 -2.47 -3.57 -4.03
C LYS A 56 -3.76 -2.77 -3.97
N ALA A 57 -3.71 -1.53 -3.45
CA ALA A 57 -4.87 -0.66 -3.40
C ALA A 57 -5.31 -0.22 -4.81
N GLU A 58 -4.37 0.18 -5.66
CA GLU A 58 -4.62 0.54 -7.06
C GLU A 58 -5.25 -0.62 -7.82
N LEU A 59 -4.65 -1.82 -7.74
CA LEU A 59 -5.19 -3.01 -8.39
C LEU A 59 -6.63 -3.29 -7.96
N LYS A 60 -6.91 -3.19 -6.65
CA LYS A 60 -8.26 -3.39 -6.12
C LYS A 60 -9.25 -2.38 -6.69
N VAL A 61 -8.88 -1.10 -6.77
CA VAL A 61 -9.73 -0.05 -7.34
C VAL A 61 -9.99 -0.33 -8.82
N THR A 62 -8.96 -0.64 -9.59
CA THR A 62 -9.08 -0.95 -11.02
C THR A 62 -9.97 -2.16 -11.27
N THR A 63 -9.83 -3.24 -10.49
CA THR A 63 -10.68 -4.43 -10.60
C THR A 63 -12.14 -4.09 -10.29
N LEU A 64 -12.41 -3.38 -9.19
CA LEU A 64 -13.77 -2.98 -8.83
C LEU A 64 -14.42 -2.08 -9.89
N GLN A 65 -13.66 -1.18 -10.49
CA GLN A 65 -14.14 -0.33 -11.58
C GLN A 65 -14.51 -1.18 -12.81
N ALA A 66 -13.64 -2.11 -13.21
CA ALA A 66 -13.90 -2.99 -14.35
C ALA A 66 -15.12 -3.89 -14.12
N GLU A 67 -15.29 -4.44 -12.91
CA GLU A 67 -16.46 -5.23 -12.53
C GLU A 67 -17.74 -4.40 -12.59
N PHE A 68 -17.70 -3.15 -12.12
CA PHE A 68 -18.85 -2.24 -12.14
C PHE A 68 -19.24 -1.86 -13.57
N GLU A 69 -18.28 -1.57 -14.44
CA GLU A 69 -18.51 -1.29 -15.86
C GLU A 69 -19.17 -2.48 -16.56
N GLN A 70 -18.71 -3.71 -16.29
CA GLN A 70 -19.32 -4.94 -16.83
C GLN A 70 -20.76 -5.12 -16.35
N GLN A 71 -21.04 -4.85 -15.07
CA GLN A 71 -22.40 -4.95 -14.53
C GLN A 71 -23.35 -3.94 -15.18
N ILE A 72 -22.90 -2.71 -15.41
CA ILE A 72 -23.69 -1.69 -16.11
C ILE A 72 -24.01 -2.15 -17.54
N GLN A 73 -23.01 -2.65 -18.28
CA GLN A 73 -23.22 -3.10 -19.66
C GLN A 73 -24.25 -4.24 -19.72
N LEU A 74 -24.16 -5.21 -18.80
CA LEU A 74 -25.11 -6.31 -18.73
C LEU A 74 -26.56 -5.83 -18.52
N LEU A 75 -26.76 -4.83 -17.65
CA LEU A 75 -28.09 -4.25 -17.42
C LEU A 75 -28.63 -3.58 -18.69
N GLN A 76 -27.81 -2.82 -19.41
CA GLN A 76 -28.20 -2.14 -20.65
C GLN A 76 -28.59 -3.12 -21.77
N ASP A 77 -27.86 -4.24 -21.88
CA ASP A 77 -28.15 -5.26 -22.89
C ASP A 77 -29.48 -5.98 -22.64
N LEU A 78 -29.83 -6.21 -21.37
CA LEU A 78 -31.11 -6.80 -20.97
C LEU A 78 -32.30 -5.89 -21.26
N GLU A 79 -32.15 -4.58 -21.02
CA GLU A 79 -33.19 -3.58 -21.32
C GLU A 79 -33.41 -3.42 -22.84
N SER A 80 -32.35 -3.54 -23.64
CA SER A 80 -32.39 -3.40 -25.10
C SER A 80 -33.01 -4.61 -25.81
N SER A 81 -33.00 -5.79 -25.18
CA SER A 81 -33.52 -7.04 -25.74
C SER A 81 -35.02 -7.26 -25.48
N GLY A 82 -35.67 -6.37 -24.73
CA GLY A 82 -37.06 -6.49 -24.28
C GLY A 82 -38.09 -5.71 -25.12
N ASN A 83 -37.72 -5.13 -26.26
CA ASN A 83 -38.61 -4.38 -27.16
C ASN A 83 -38.69 -4.98 -28.57
#